data_AF-A0A7X9G5K8-F1
#
_entry.id   AF-A0A7X9G5K8-F1
#
_cell.length_a   1.000
_cell.length_b   1.000
_cell.length_c   1.000
_cell.angle_alpha   90.00
_cell.angle_beta   90.00
_cell.angle_gamma   90.00
#
_symmetry.space_group_name_H-M   'P 1'
#
loop_
_entity.id
_entity.type
_entity.pdbx_description
1 polymer ?
#
loop_
_entity_poly.entity_id
_entity_poly.type
_entity_poly.pdbx_seq_one_letter_code
_entity_poly.pdbx_strand_id
1 'polypeptide(L)'
;MLNIKRKITGLAQACLLFLSTLALSMSVIADELVFSNRPDRSVQGIFLGMDKPGSLSFQAFGEEQPRSVELREISSLSLDKPLQISYGLRGQGKKLSRGLLHGYAAPDFLIQPAGESKARKVSSMQMRKLEYELDMRDYMLRMQAFKEKQAREQASDNKGRAFPLPNKITVVHFADTELRANARQGSLCQRLCKDSKRPAEYVQVLLESLDSKTARELKLKSLPQFWFYKANGSLSARLIERFTDADIEEAFKKAAKR
;
A
#
# COMPACT_ATOMS: atom_id res chain seq x y z
N MET A 1 55.27 -35.07 -35.97
CA MET A 1 54.08 -35.79 -35.45
C MET A 1 53.50 -35.01 -34.28
N LEU A 2 52.19 -34.74 -34.31
CA LEU A 2 51.28 -34.25 -33.24
C LEU A 2 51.76 -33.06 -32.36
N ASN A 3 51.34 -31.81 -32.60
CA ASN A 3 50.00 -31.22 -32.41
C ASN A 3 49.44 -31.35 -30.99
N ILE A 4 49.83 -30.42 -30.10
CA ILE A 4 49.11 -30.16 -28.83
C ILE A 4 48.84 -28.66 -28.76
N LYS A 5 47.71 -28.28 -29.37
CA LYS A 5 47.00 -27.03 -29.08
C LYS A 5 46.02 -27.29 -27.93
N ARG A 6 45.89 -26.28 -27.06
CA ARG A 6 44.69 -25.80 -26.34
C ARG A 6 44.69 -25.92 -24.81
N LYS A 7 44.14 -24.83 -24.26
CA LYS A 7 43.59 -24.59 -22.92
C LYS A 7 44.65 -24.25 -21.88
N ILE A 8 44.69 -22.97 -21.49
CA ILE A 8 44.44 -22.45 -20.12
C ILE A 8 44.52 -20.92 -20.24
N THR A 9 43.44 -20.28 -20.70
CA THR A 9 43.22 -18.83 -20.51
C THR A 9 41.71 -18.62 -20.51
N GLY A 10 41.11 -18.56 -19.33
CA GLY A 10 39.67 -18.35 -19.19
C GLY A 10 39.11 -18.97 -17.92
N LEU A 11 39.64 -18.58 -16.76
CA LEU A 11 39.09 -18.96 -15.46
C LEU A 11 39.66 -18.05 -14.36
N ALA A 12 39.57 -16.73 -14.54
CA ALA A 12 39.98 -15.77 -13.49
C ALA A 12 39.17 -14.47 -13.50
N GLN A 13 37.97 -14.44 -14.10
CA GLN A 13 37.21 -13.20 -14.23
C GLN A 13 35.68 -13.39 -14.18
N ALA A 14 35.22 -14.44 -13.49
CA ALA A 14 33.79 -14.74 -13.37
C ALA A 14 33.35 -15.01 -11.92
N CYS A 15 34.14 -14.61 -10.92
CA CYS A 15 33.86 -14.92 -9.51
C CYS A 15 33.89 -13.70 -8.59
N LEU A 16 33.55 -12.52 -9.11
CA LEU A 16 33.48 -11.27 -8.34
C LEU A 16 32.28 -10.38 -8.72
N LEU A 17 31.19 -11.00 -9.17
CA LEU A 17 29.90 -10.36 -9.45
C LEU A 17 28.71 -11.19 -8.89
N PHE A 18 28.92 -11.84 -7.75
CA PHE A 18 27.85 -12.57 -7.05
C PHE A 18 27.92 -12.37 -5.53
N LEU A 19 28.46 -11.22 -5.08
CA LEU A 19 28.28 -10.78 -3.71
C LEU A 19 26.97 -9.98 -3.63
N SER A 20 25.89 -10.74 -3.43
CA SER A 20 24.87 -10.42 -2.44
C SER A 20 24.40 -8.96 -2.39
N THR A 21 23.66 -8.52 -3.41
CA THR A 21 22.47 -7.70 -3.16
C THR A 21 21.44 -8.58 -2.44
N LEU A 22 21.72 -8.92 -1.18
CA LEU A 22 20.71 -9.32 -0.22
C LEU A 22 20.00 -8.03 0.18
N ALA A 23 19.24 -7.47 -0.77
CA ALA A 23 18.17 -6.58 -0.40
C ALA A 23 17.27 -7.44 0.48
N LEU A 24 17.34 -7.25 1.79
CA LEU A 24 16.27 -7.62 2.69
C LEU A 24 15.04 -6.87 2.15
N SER A 25 14.34 -7.50 1.21
CA SER A 25 12.94 -7.24 1.00
C SER A 25 12.31 -7.61 2.32
N MET A 26 12.17 -6.62 3.20
CA MET A 26 11.20 -6.68 4.27
C MET A 26 9.86 -6.81 3.56
N SER A 27 9.51 -8.08 3.27
CA SER A 27 8.21 -8.47 2.77
C SER A 27 7.25 -7.90 3.79
N VAL A 28 6.45 -6.93 3.34
CA VAL A 28 5.38 -6.42 4.17
C VAL A 28 4.55 -7.64 4.52
N ILE A 29 4.37 -7.88 5.80
CA ILE A 29 3.52 -8.95 6.33
C ILE A 29 2.08 -8.53 6.00
N ALA A 30 1.67 -8.84 4.77
CA ALA A 30 0.47 -8.34 4.12
C ALA A 30 -0.30 -9.52 3.52
N ASP A 31 -1.63 -9.42 3.56
CA ASP A 31 -2.46 -10.32 2.78
C ASP A 31 -2.49 -9.76 1.35
N GLU A 32 -2.48 -10.64 0.36
CA GLU A 32 -2.46 -10.26 -1.05
C GLU A 32 -3.71 -10.78 -1.75
N LEU A 33 -4.45 -9.85 -2.35
CA LEU A 33 -5.63 -10.12 -3.16
C LEU A 33 -5.32 -9.93 -4.63
N VAL A 34 -5.54 -10.95 -5.44
CA VAL A 34 -5.36 -10.91 -6.90
C VAL A 34 -6.72 -11.00 -7.57
N PHE A 35 -6.96 -10.13 -8.54
CA PHE A 35 -8.23 -10.06 -9.26
C PHE A 35 -8.19 -10.88 -10.55
N SER A 36 -9.28 -11.56 -10.87
CA SER A 36 -9.43 -12.38 -12.08
C SER A 36 -9.26 -11.59 -13.38
N ASN A 37 -9.63 -10.30 -13.38
CA ASN A 37 -9.52 -9.43 -14.55
C ASN A 37 -8.13 -8.78 -14.70
N ARG A 38 -7.26 -8.87 -13.69
CA ARG A 38 -5.91 -8.27 -13.66
C ARG A 38 -4.96 -9.16 -12.82
N PRO A 39 -4.60 -10.35 -13.33
CA PRO A 39 -3.79 -11.31 -12.58
C PRO A 39 -2.35 -10.83 -12.34
N ASP A 40 -1.89 -9.84 -13.11
CA ASP A 40 -0.59 -9.17 -12.99
C ASP A 40 -0.56 -8.11 -11.87
N ARG A 41 -1.70 -7.80 -11.26
CA ARG A 41 -1.80 -6.82 -10.17
C ARG A 41 -2.37 -7.45 -8.91
N SER A 42 -1.55 -7.50 -7.87
CA SER A 42 -2.00 -7.78 -6.51
C SER A 42 -2.30 -6.49 -5.75
N VAL A 43 -3.24 -6.58 -4.81
CA VAL A 43 -3.53 -5.54 -3.84
C VAL A 43 -3.16 -6.06 -2.47
N GLN A 44 -2.29 -5.33 -1.78
CA GLN A 44 -1.88 -5.64 -0.42
C GLN A 44 -2.83 -5.03 0.60
N GLY A 45 -3.12 -5.76 1.67
CA GLY A 45 -4.04 -5.32 2.70
C GLY A 45 -4.25 -6.35 3.80
N ILE A 46 -5.43 -6.31 4.39
CA ILE A 46 -5.86 -7.19 5.47
C ILE A 46 -7.22 -7.80 5.11
N PHE A 47 -7.29 -9.13 5.16
CA PHE A 47 -8.53 -9.87 5.02
C PHE A 47 -9.36 -9.80 6.31
N LEU A 48 -10.66 -9.52 6.17
CA LEU A 48 -11.58 -9.32 7.29
C LEU A 48 -12.72 -10.34 7.35
N GLY A 49 -12.65 -11.43 6.57
CA GLY A 49 -13.70 -12.45 6.52
C GLY A 49 -14.67 -12.27 5.35
N MET A 50 -15.83 -12.94 5.43
CA MET A 50 -16.95 -12.76 4.51
C MET A 50 -18.00 -11.85 5.12
N ASP A 51 -18.34 -10.76 4.43
CA ASP A 51 -19.41 -9.85 4.81
C ASP A 51 -20.80 -10.38 4.38
N LYS A 52 -20.86 -11.05 3.22
CA LYS A 52 -22.06 -11.71 2.70
C LYS A 52 -21.69 -12.98 1.92
N PRO A 53 -22.64 -13.93 1.73
CA PRO A 53 -22.39 -15.10 0.91
C PRO A 53 -21.92 -14.72 -0.51
N GLY A 54 -20.75 -15.22 -0.92
CA GLY A 54 -20.18 -14.91 -2.23
C GLY A 54 -19.28 -13.68 -2.28
N SER A 55 -19.06 -12.96 -1.17
CA SER A 55 -18.16 -11.81 -1.10
C SER A 55 -17.23 -11.87 0.12
N LEU A 56 -16.05 -11.26 -0.03
CA LEU A 56 -15.05 -11.08 1.02
C LEU A 56 -14.93 -9.61 1.38
N SER A 57 -14.69 -9.34 2.66
CA SER A 57 -14.31 -8.02 3.15
C SER A 57 -12.78 -7.90 3.18
N PHE A 58 -12.24 -6.91 2.50
CA PHE A 58 -10.79 -6.69 2.40
C PHE A 58 -10.45 -5.21 2.59
N GLN A 59 -9.59 -4.90 3.55
CA GLN A 59 -9.06 -3.55 3.77
C GLN A 59 -7.72 -3.42 3.05
N ALA A 60 -7.71 -2.77 1.90
CA ALA A 60 -6.44 -2.49 1.25
C ALA A 60 -5.67 -1.39 1.99
N PHE A 61 -4.35 -1.51 1.97
CA PHE A 61 -3.49 -0.51 2.58
C PHE A 61 -3.61 0.83 1.85
N GLY A 62 -3.77 1.90 2.64
CA GLY A 62 -4.01 3.26 2.13
C GLY A 62 -5.49 3.62 1.92
N GLU A 63 -6.41 2.66 2.00
CA GLU A 63 -7.85 2.93 2.01
C GLU A 63 -8.34 3.14 3.45
N GLU A 64 -9.38 3.97 3.63
CA GLU A 64 -9.95 4.26 4.96
C GLU A 64 -11.00 3.24 5.40
N GLN A 65 -11.67 2.59 4.44
CA GLN A 65 -12.77 1.66 4.68
C GLN A 65 -12.54 0.35 3.92
N PRO A 66 -13.05 -0.78 4.45
CA PRO A 66 -12.90 -2.05 3.79
C PRO A 66 -13.86 -2.13 2.61
N ARG A 67 -13.43 -2.81 1.55
CA ARG A 67 -14.27 -3.09 0.38
C ARG A 67 -14.83 -4.50 0.45
N SER A 68 -16.08 -4.63 0.00
CA SER A 68 -16.70 -5.90 -0.34
C SER A 68 -16.28 -6.29 -1.75
N VAL A 69 -15.66 -7.45 -1.91
CA VAL A 69 -15.20 -7.98 -3.21
C VAL A 69 -15.87 -9.31 -3.48
N GLU A 70 -16.48 -9.46 -4.65
CA GLU A 70 -17.15 -10.71 -5.02
C GLU A 70 -16.14 -11.81 -5.37
N LEU A 71 -16.37 -13.04 -4.88
CA LEU A 71 -15.46 -14.18 -5.07
C LEU A 71 -15.20 -14.52 -6.54
N ARG A 72 -16.12 -14.19 -7.45
CA ARG A 72 -15.95 -14.37 -8.90
C ARG A 72 -14.91 -13.42 -9.50
N GLU A 73 -14.69 -12.27 -8.87
CA GLU A 73 -13.72 -11.25 -9.30
C GLU A 73 -12.31 -11.54 -8.76
N ILE A 74 -12.17 -12.53 -7.87
CA ILE A 74 -10.93 -12.85 -7.16
C ILE A 74 -10.35 -14.13 -7.76
N SER A 75 -9.10 -14.08 -8.20
CA SER A 75 -8.37 -15.28 -8.63
C SER A 75 -7.73 -15.98 -7.44
N SER A 76 -7.11 -15.22 -6.53
CA SER A 76 -6.52 -15.74 -5.30
C SER A 76 -6.45 -14.72 -4.17
N LEU A 77 -6.51 -15.23 -2.95
CA LEU A 77 -6.15 -14.54 -1.71
C LEU A 77 -5.02 -15.33 -1.04
N SER A 78 -3.85 -14.71 -0.91
CA SER A 78 -2.76 -15.21 -0.08
C SER A 78 -2.77 -14.50 1.26
N LEU A 79 -2.64 -15.26 2.35
CA LEU A 79 -2.56 -14.71 3.69
C LEU A 79 -1.10 -14.65 4.13
N ASP A 80 -0.75 -13.65 4.92
CA ASP A 80 0.58 -13.54 5.53
C ASP A 80 0.89 -14.74 6.46
N LYS A 81 -0.14 -15.18 7.19
CA LYS A 81 -0.14 -16.34 8.08
C LYS A 81 -1.52 -17.01 8.04
N PRO A 82 -1.61 -18.32 8.32
CA PRO A 82 -2.90 -18.98 8.45
C PRO A 82 -3.75 -18.33 9.56
N LEU A 83 -5.03 -18.07 9.26
CA LEU A 83 -5.94 -17.37 10.18
C LEU A 83 -6.90 -18.33 10.87
N GLN A 84 -7.09 -18.17 12.18
CA GLN A 84 -8.12 -18.90 12.90
C GLN A 84 -9.50 -18.39 12.50
N ILE A 85 -10.34 -19.28 11.97
CA ILE A 85 -11.66 -18.93 11.46
C ILE A 85 -12.75 -19.82 12.06
N SER A 86 -13.95 -19.25 12.10
CA SER A 86 -15.20 -19.99 12.23
C SER A 86 -15.93 -19.96 10.89
N TYR A 87 -16.31 -21.12 10.36
CA TYR A 87 -16.96 -21.22 9.05
C TYR A 87 -18.19 -22.11 9.08
N GLY A 88 -19.18 -21.79 8.25
CA GLY A 88 -20.42 -22.54 8.11
C GLY A 88 -20.63 -22.96 6.66
N LEU A 89 -20.96 -24.23 6.45
CA LEU A 89 -21.25 -24.79 5.13
C LEU A 89 -22.75 -24.79 4.85
N ARG A 90 -23.12 -24.62 3.57
CA ARG A 90 -24.49 -24.83 3.10
C ARG A 90 -24.89 -26.29 3.35
N GLY A 91 -26.14 -26.52 3.73
CA GLY A 91 -26.68 -27.85 4.07
C GLY A 91 -26.41 -28.31 5.51
N GLN A 92 -25.51 -27.69 6.27
CA GLN A 92 -25.21 -28.07 7.67
C GLN A 92 -25.98 -27.27 8.74
N GLY A 93 -27.13 -26.69 8.37
CA GLY A 93 -27.92 -25.85 9.29
C GLY A 93 -27.10 -24.68 9.87
N LYS A 94 -27.43 -24.18 11.07
CA LYS A 94 -26.71 -23.06 11.71
C LYS A 94 -25.36 -23.44 12.36
N LYS A 95 -24.88 -24.68 12.16
CA LYS A 95 -23.61 -25.14 12.75
C LYS A 95 -22.43 -24.36 12.18
N LEU A 96 -21.52 -23.95 13.07
CA LEU A 96 -20.22 -23.38 12.71
C LEU A 96 -19.12 -24.36 13.11
N SER A 97 -18.17 -24.56 12.22
CA SER A 97 -16.95 -25.34 12.44
C SER A 97 -15.77 -24.38 12.62
N ARG A 98 -14.76 -24.80 13.37
CA ARG A 98 -13.51 -24.04 13.53
C ARG A 98 -12.40 -24.62 12.66
N GLY A 99 -11.45 -23.79 12.26
CA GLY A 99 -10.29 -24.23 11.49
C GLY A 99 -9.30 -23.10 11.24
N LEU A 100 -8.28 -23.41 10.44
CA LEU A 100 -7.31 -22.45 9.92
C LEU A 100 -7.57 -22.19 8.44
N LEU A 101 -7.70 -20.93 8.06
CA LEU A 101 -7.72 -20.49 6.68
C LEU A 101 -6.29 -20.26 6.20
N HIS A 102 -5.90 -20.93 5.13
CA HIS A 102 -4.59 -20.73 4.49
C HIS A 102 -4.66 -19.78 3.30
N GLY A 103 -5.85 -19.58 2.73
CA GLY A 103 -6.09 -18.67 1.63
C GLY A 103 -7.29 -19.08 0.78
N TYR A 104 -7.39 -18.44 -0.39
CA TYR A 104 -8.38 -18.77 -1.42
C TYR A 104 -7.68 -18.86 -2.77
N ALA A 105 -7.99 -19.91 -3.53
CA ALA A 105 -7.56 -20.07 -4.91
C ALA A 105 -8.79 -20.50 -5.69
N ALA A 106 -9.29 -19.61 -6.54
CA ALA A 106 -10.60 -19.77 -7.15
C ALA A 106 -10.76 -21.17 -7.78
N PRO A 107 -11.86 -21.90 -7.48
CA PRO A 107 -13.04 -21.47 -6.73
C PRO A 107 -13.05 -21.86 -5.24
N ASP A 108 -11.93 -22.30 -4.67
CA ASP A 108 -11.87 -23.00 -3.39
C ASP A 108 -11.14 -22.21 -2.28
N PHE A 109 -11.68 -22.26 -1.08
CA PHE A 109 -10.95 -21.92 0.14
C PHE A 109 -10.06 -23.09 0.56
N LEU A 110 -8.85 -22.78 1.02
CA LEU A 110 -7.93 -23.75 1.62
C LEU A 110 -8.10 -23.69 3.13
N ILE A 111 -8.85 -24.64 3.69
CA ILE A 111 -9.19 -24.66 5.12
C ILE A 111 -8.67 -25.93 5.75
N GLN A 112 -7.97 -25.81 6.87
CA GLN A 112 -7.60 -26.92 7.74
C GLN A 112 -8.57 -26.98 8.93
N PRO A 113 -9.51 -27.93 8.96
CA PRO A 113 -10.44 -28.08 10.07
C PRO A 113 -9.73 -28.36 11.39
N ALA A 114 -10.34 -27.94 12.50
CA ALA A 114 -9.81 -28.23 13.83
C ALA A 114 -9.69 -29.75 14.06
N GLY A 115 -8.49 -30.21 14.46
CA GLY A 115 -8.18 -31.63 14.66
C GLY A 115 -7.69 -32.36 13.40
N GLU A 116 -7.71 -31.73 12.23
CA GLU A 116 -7.12 -32.28 11.00
C GLU A 116 -5.69 -31.76 10.80
N SER A 117 -4.81 -32.62 10.28
CA SER A 117 -3.39 -32.29 10.04
C SER A 117 -3.13 -31.60 8.71
N LYS A 118 -4.09 -31.62 7.78
CA LYS A 118 -3.92 -31.10 6.42
C LYS A 118 -5.07 -30.16 6.06
N ALA A 119 -4.74 -29.14 5.26
CA ALA A 119 -5.76 -28.30 4.64
C ALA A 119 -6.50 -29.09 3.55
N ARG A 120 -7.80 -28.81 3.42
CA ARG A 120 -8.68 -29.33 2.37
C ARG A 120 -9.29 -28.16 1.59
N LYS A 121 -9.67 -28.46 0.35
CA LYS A 121 -10.40 -27.51 -0.51
C LYS A 121 -11.87 -27.50 -0.10
N VAL A 122 -12.40 -26.31 0.14
CA VAL A 122 -13.82 -26.07 0.42
C VAL A 122 -14.34 -25.09 -0.63
N SER A 123 -15.28 -25.53 -1.46
CA SER A 123 -15.81 -24.69 -2.52
C SER A 123 -16.48 -23.44 -1.97
N SER A 124 -16.20 -22.29 -2.59
CA SER A 124 -16.87 -21.01 -2.30
C SER A 124 -18.39 -21.12 -2.37
N MET A 125 -18.93 -21.96 -3.26
CA MET A 125 -20.38 -22.19 -3.37
C MET A 125 -20.95 -22.93 -2.15
N GLN A 126 -20.17 -23.79 -1.51
CA GLN A 126 -20.55 -24.47 -0.28
C GLN A 126 -20.39 -23.57 0.95
N MET A 127 -19.63 -22.48 0.85
CA MET A 127 -19.42 -21.55 1.94
C MET A 127 -20.66 -20.68 2.16
N ARG A 128 -21.20 -20.71 3.38
CA ARG A 128 -22.26 -19.79 3.79
C ARG A 128 -21.70 -18.61 4.58
N LYS A 129 -20.76 -18.90 5.48
CA LYS A 129 -20.22 -17.93 6.44
C LYS A 129 -18.75 -18.26 6.69
N LEU A 130 -17.92 -17.24 6.76
CA LEU A 130 -16.53 -17.34 7.16
C LEU A 130 -16.21 -16.10 7.99
N GLU A 131 -15.97 -16.31 9.27
CA GLU A 131 -15.67 -15.28 10.25
C GLU A 131 -14.27 -15.46 10.79
N TYR A 132 -13.58 -14.34 10.95
CA TYR A 132 -12.28 -14.24 11.57
C TYR A 132 -12.42 -13.27 12.75
N GLU A 133 -11.88 -13.65 13.91
CA GLU A 133 -11.80 -12.76 15.05
C GLU A 133 -10.59 -11.84 14.85
N LEU A 134 -10.85 -10.62 14.39
CA LEU A 134 -9.81 -9.64 14.11
C LEU A 134 -9.12 -9.20 15.41
N ASP A 135 -7.85 -9.57 15.57
CA ASP A 135 -7.00 -8.97 16.59
C ASP A 135 -6.71 -7.51 16.22
N MET A 136 -7.40 -6.58 16.89
CA MET A 136 -7.25 -5.14 16.65
C MET A 136 -5.81 -4.65 16.89
N ARG A 137 -5.05 -5.29 17.78
CA ARG A 137 -3.65 -4.93 18.02
C ARG A 137 -2.79 -5.31 16.82
N ASP A 138 -2.91 -6.54 16.34
CA ASP A 138 -2.21 -7.02 15.14
C ASP A 138 -2.57 -6.16 13.91
N TYR A 139 -3.86 -5.87 13.74
CA TYR A 139 -4.37 -4.98 12.70
C TYR A 139 -3.69 -3.60 12.73
N MET A 140 -3.69 -2.93 13.89
CA MET A 140 -3.11 -1.60 14.03
C MET A 140 -1.60 -1.59 13.78
N LEU A 141 -0.89 -2.62 14.24
CA LEU A 141 0.54 -2.77 14.01
C LEU A 141 0.87 -2.95 12.52
N ARG A 142 0.10 -3.78 11.80
CA ARG A 142 0.28 -3.99 10.35
C ARG A 142 0.02 -2.70 9.56
N MET A 143 -1.06 -1.98 9.91
CA MET A 143 -1.37 -0.69 9.30
C MET A 143 -0.29 0.37 9.57
N GLN A 144 0.27 0.41 10.78
CA GLN A 144 1.36 1.33 11.14
C GLN A 144 2.64 0.98 10.39
N ALA A 145 3.03 -0.30 10.35
CA ALA A 145 4.22 -0.75 9.64
C ALA A 145 4.15 -0.43 8.14
N PHE A 146 2.98 -0.58 7.51
CA PHE A 146 2.77 -0.16 6.13
C PHE A 146 2.99 1.35 5.96
N LYS A 147 2.42 2.17 6.84
CA LYS A 147 2.57 3.63 6.81
C LYS A 147 4.02 4.06 6.99
N GLU A 148 4.73 3.45 7.95
CA GLU A 148 6.15 3.72 8.18
C GLU A 148 7.00 3.31 6.98
N LYS A 149 6.69 2.18 6.35
CA LYS A 149 7.37 1.76 5.11
C LYS A 149 7.10 2.75 3.98
N GLN A 150 5.84 3.14 3.77
CA GLN A 150 5.49 4.12 2.75
C GLN A 150 6.16 5.47 3.03
N ALA A 151 6.24 5.89 4.30
CA ALA A 151 6.95 7.09 4.72
C ALA A 151 8.46 6.99 4.46
N ARG A 152 9.08 5.83 4.71
CA ARG A 152 10.50 5.58 4.43
C ARG A 152 10.80 5.51 2.94
N GLU A 153 9.95 4.86 2.16
CA GLU A 153 10.07 4.81 0.70
C GLU A 153 9.89 6.21 0.11
N GLN A 154 8.89 6.97 0.56
CA GLN A 154 8.73 8.38 0.19
C GLN A 154 9.92 9.23 0.66
N ALA A 155 10.45 9.03 1.86
CA ALA A 155 11.63 9.74 2.35
C ALA A 155 12.90 9.38 1.57
N SER A 156 13.01 8.12 1.12
CA SER A 156 14.10 7.63 0.28
C SER A 156 13.99 8.17 -1.15
N ASP A 157 12.80 8.20 -1.73
CA ASP A 157 12.51 8.79 -3.04
C ASP A 157 12.61 10.32 -3.03
N ASN A 158 12.33 10.95 -1.88
CA ASN A 158 12.50 12.38 -1.65
C ASN A 158 13.97 12.81 -1.52
N LYS A 159 14.93 11.89 -1.44
CA LYS A 159 16.37 12.25 -1.50
C LYS A 159 16.81 12.75 -2.88
N GLY A 160 15.97 12.64 -3.91
CA GLY A 160 16.32 13.00 -5.30
C GLY A 160 15.38 13.96 -6.03
N ARG A 161 14.26 14.40 -5.43
CA ARG A 161 13.32 15.31 -6.13
C ARG A 161 13.49 16.75 -5.67
N ALA A 162 14.07 17.57 -6.56
CA ALA A 162 13.90 19.01 -6.50
C ALA A 162 12.44 19.33 -6.83
N PHE A 163 11.68 19.79 -5.84
CA PHE A 163 10.39 20.42 -6.08
C PHE A 163 10.60 21.91 -6.36
N PRO A 164 9.86 22.50 -7.30
CA PRO A 164 8.72 21.93 -8.03
C PRO A 164 9.11 21.03 -9.21
N LEU A 165 8.18 20.15 -9.61
CA LEU A 165 8.37 19.27 -10.76
C LEU A 165 8.22 20.05 -12.08
N PRO A 166 9.03 19.75 -13.11
CA PRO A 166 8.98 20.47 -14.38
C PRO A 166 7.66 20.21 -15.12
N ASN A 167 7.09 21.26 -15.71
CA ASN A 167 5.91 21.22 -16.58
C ASN A 167 4.62 20.67 -15.91
N LYS A 168 4.57 20.58 -14.59
CA LYS A 168 3.39 20.13 -13.83
C LYS A 168 3.05 21.07 -12.69
N ILE A 169 1.77 21.24 -12.42
CA ILE A 169 1.32 21.87 -11.17
C ILE A 169 1.81 20.96 -10.04
N THR A 170 2.53 21.50 -9.06
CA THR A 170 3.07 20.69 -7.96
C THR A 170 2.49 21.20 -6.65
N VAL A 171 1.83 20.31 -5.90
CA VAL A 171 1.38 20.60 -4.54
C VAL A 171 2.29 19.87 -3.57
N VAL A 172 3.09 20.60 -2.80
CA VAL A 172 3.97 20.04 -1.78
C VAL A 172 3.31 20.18 -0.42
N HIS A 173 3.04 19.06 0.23
CA HIS A 173 2.50 18.98 1.59
C HIS A 173 3.61 18.58 2.56
N PHE A 174 4.00 19.52 3.42
CA PHE A 174 4.89 19.25 4.53
C PHE A 174 4.06 18.82 5.74
N ALA A 175 4.22 17.56 6.15
CA ALA A 175 3.49 16.96 7.25
C ALA A 175 4.44 16.37 8.28
N ASP A 176 4.02 16.39 9.54
CA ASP A 176 4.67 15.63 10.60
C ASP A 176 4.28 14.15 10.49
N THR A 177 5.23 13.25 10.75
CA THR A 177 4.99 11.80 10.83
C THR A 177 3.94 11.39 11.85
N GLU A 178 3.75 12.16 12.93
CA GLU A 178 2.85 11.83 14.04
C GLU A 178 1.48 12.51 13.96
N LEU A 179 1.38 13.67 13.29
CA LEU A 179 0.13 14.45 13.22
C LEU A 179 -0.85 13.90 12.18
N ARG A 180 -1.75 13.01 12.64
CA ARG A 180 -2.92 12.51 11.90
C ARG A 180 -3.93 13.59 11.46
N ALA A 181 -3.86 14.79 12.04
CA ALA A 181 -4.85 15.87 11.85
C ALA A 181 -5.03 16.30 10.38
N ASN A 182 -4.03 16.04 9.51
CA ASN A 182 -3.98 16.59 8.16
C ASN A 182 -4.31 15.57 7.07
N ALA A 183 -4.72 14.35 7.45
CA ALA A 183 -5.06 13.29 6.50
C ALA A 183 -6.17 13.75 5.53
N ARG A 184 -7.22 14.40 6.05
CA ARG A 184 -8.33 14.93 5.24
C ARG A 184 -7.87 15.95 4.20
N GLN A 185 -7.06 16.93 4.61
CA GLN A 185 -6.58 18.01 3.74
C GLN A 185 -5.57 17.49 2.70
N GLY A 186 -4.71 16.54 3.11
CA GLY A 186 -3.82 15.81 2.19
C GLY A 186 -4.60 15.04 1.12
N SER A 187 -5.64 14.30 1.52
CA SER A 187 -6.53 13.58 0.61
C SER A 187 -7.25 14.52 -0.37
N LEU A 188 -7.68 15.70 0.09
CA LEU A 188 -8.25 16.73 -0.79
C LEU A 188 -7.24 17.17 -1.87
N CYS A 189 -6.01 17.50 -1.48
CA CYS A 189 -4.95 17.88 -2.43
C CYS A 189 -4.63 16.77 -3.44
N GLN A 190 -4.57 15.51 -2.99
CA GLN A 190 -4.38 14.36 -3.87
C GLN A 190 -5.51 14.25 -4.91
N ARG A 191 -6.77 14.37 -4.45
CA ARG A 191 -7.94 14.34 -5.33
C ARG A 191 -7.91 15.47 -6.35
N LEU A 192 -7.60 16.71 -5.92
CA LEU A 192 -7.49 17.86 -6.82
C LEU A 192 -6.41 17.66 -7.90
N CYS A 193 -5.26 17.06 -7.55
CA CYS A 193 -4.23 16.74 -8.53
C CYS A 193 -4.68 15.64 -9.50
N LYS A 194 -5.36 14.60 -9.00
CA LYS A 194 -5.87 13.48 -9.81
C LYS A 194 -6.97 13.91 -10.79
N ASP A 195 -7.87 14.78 -10.34
CA ASP A 195 -9.03 15.25 -11.12
C ASP A 195 -8.68 16.46 -12.02
N SER A 196 -7.44 16.96 -11.93
CA SER A 196 -6.98 18.09 -12.72
C SER A 196 -6.93 17.75 -14.21
N LYS A 197 -7.54 18.62 -15.03
CA LYS A 197 -7.43 18.56 -16.51
C LYS A 197 -6.01 18.81 -17.02
N ARG A 198 -5.15 19.44 -16.20
CA ARG A 198 -3.74 19.71 -16.50
C ARG A 198 -2.85 18.76 -15.69
N PRO A 199 -1.64 18.42 -16.18
CA PRO A 199 -0.69 17.65 -15.39
C PRO A 199 -0.45 18.29 -14.02
N ALA A 200 -0.84 17.58 -12.97
CA ALA A 200 -0.70 18.00 -11.59
C ALA A 200 -0.22 16.82 -10.75
N GLU A 201 0.65 17.10 -9.78
CA GLU A 201 1.24 16.10 -8.90
C GLU A 201 1.13 16.57 -7.45
N TYR A 202 0.66 15.67 -6.59
CA TYR A 202 0.72 15.85 -5.16
C TYR A 202 1.97 15.16 -4.61
N VAL A 203 2.71 15.89 -3.79
CA VAL A 203 3.95 15.45 -3.18
C VAL A 203 3.82 15.61 -1.68
N GLN A 204 3.96 14.52 -0.94
CA GLN A 204 4.03 14.57 0.51
C GLN A 204 5.48 14.47 0.97
N VAL A 205 5.87 15.42 1.81
CA VAL A 205 7.16 15.47 2.49
C VAL A 205 6.87 15.26 3.98
N LEU A 206 7.16 14.06 4.44
CA LEU A 206 7.06 13.71 5.86
C LEU A 206 8.33 14.14 6.58
N LEU A 207 8.16 14.87 7.67
CA LEU A 207 9.23 15.38 8.51
C LEU A 207 9.03 14.82 9.91
N GLU A 208 10.10 14.28 10.50
CA GLU A 208 10.06 13.80 11.89
C GLU A 208 9.86 14.96 12.88
N SER A 209 10.38 16.14 12.54
CA SER A 209 10.21 17.37 13.32
C SER A 209 10.62 18.60 12.50
N LEU A 210 10.31 19.79 13.05
CA LEU A 210 10.82 21.08 12.54
C LEU A 210 12.34 21.23 12.69
N ASP A 211 12.99 20.37 13.47
CA ASP A 211 14.46 20.35 13.62
C ASP A 211 15.17 19.56 12.52
N SER A 212 14.41 18.84 11.68
CA SER A 212 14.98 18.12 10.54
C SER A 212 15.75 19.06 9.61
N LYS A 213 16.83 18.55 9.00
CA LYS A 213 17.67 19.31 8.06
C LYS A 213 16.83 19.98 6.98
N THR A 214 15.89 19.25 6.39
CA THR A 214 14.98 19.75 5.35
C THR A 214 14.07 20.87 5.84
N ALA A 215 13.52 20.76 7.06
CA ALA A 215 12.70 21.83 7.64
C ALA A 215 13.51 23.13 7.85
N ARG A 216 14.76 23.00 8.31
CA ARG A 216 15.67 24.13 8.50
C ARG A 216 16.10 24.78 7.17
N GLU A 217 16.46 23.97 6.17
CA GLU A 217 16.83 24.43 4.82
C GLU A 217 15.67 25.18 4.16
N LEU A 218 14.44 24.67 4.29
CA LEU A 218 13.23 25.28 3.73
C LEU A 218 12.62 26.37 4.63
N LYS A 219 13.24 26.63 5.80
CA LYS A 219 12.79 27.62 6.80
C LYS A 219 11.33 27.42 7.21
N LEU A 220 10.91 26.17 7.40
CA LEU A 220 9.57 25.84 7.87
C LEU A 220 9.42 26.26 9.35
N LYS A 221 8.31 26.92 9.68
CA LYS A 221 8.03 27.43 11.04
C LYS A 221 6.99 26.60 11.80
N SER A 222 6.15 25.88 11.07
CA SER A 222 5.06 25.06 11.61
C SER A 222 4.71 23.93 10.65
N LEU A 223 4.01 22.91 11.13
CA LEU A 223 3.43 21.85 10.33
C LEU A 223 1.95 21.69 10.73
N PRO A 224 1.03 21.37 9.80
CA PRO A 224 1.25 21.19 8.36
C PRO A 224 1.47 22.49 7.58
N GLN A 225 2.04 22.37 6.39
CA GLN A 225 2.01 23.42 5.36
C GLN A 225 1.78 22.86 3.96
N PHE A 226 1.09 23.63 3.12
CA PHE A 226 0.90 23.30 1.70
C PHE A 226 1.50 24.39 0.83
N TRP A 227 2.38 24.02 -0.09
CA TRP A 227 2.99 24.92 -1.06
C TRP A 227 2.52 24.54 -2.46
N PHE A 228 1.95 25.51 -3.18
CA PHE A 228 1.35 25.30 -4.49
C PHE A 228 2.22 25.95 -5.54
N TYR A 229 2.70 25.17 -6.50
CA TYR A 229 3.53 25.63 -7.59
C TYR A 229 2.80 25.52 -8.92
N LYS A 230 2.99 26.54 -9.77
CA LYS A 230 2.58 26.52 -11.17
C LYS A 230 3.44 25.54 -11.98
N ALA A 231 2.98 25.18 -13.18
CA ALA A 231 3.69 24.30 -14.10
C ALA A 231 5.07 24.82 -14.58
N ASN A 232 5.31 26.12 -14.51
CA ASN A 232 6.60 26.74 -14.80
C ASN A 232 7.57 26.74 -13.59
N GLY A 233 7.16 26.11 -12.48
CA GLY A 233 7.95 26.05 -11.25
C GLY A 233 7.86 27.30 -10.37
N SER A 234 7.03 28.30 -10.68
CA SER A 234 6.85 29.42 -9.76
C SER A 234 5.90 29.07 -8.62
N LEU A 235 6.24 29.51 -7.42
CA LEU A 235 5.38 29.36 -6.24
C LEU A 235 4.17 30.30 -6.36
N SER A 236 2.96 29.73 -6.31
CA SER A 236 1.69 30.44 -6.43
C SER A 236 1.09 30.83 -5.08
N ALA A 237 1.15 29.91 -4.10
CA ALA A 237 0.59 30.10 -2.77
C ALA A 237 1.29 29.23 -1.73
N ARG A 238 1.30 29.69 -0.47
CA ARG A 238 1.64 28.90 0.72
C ARG A 238 0.48 28.98 1.70
N LEU A 239 0.04 27.84 2.19
CA LEU A 239 -0.92 27.73 3.28
C LEU A 239 -0.17 27.21 4.50
N ILE A 240 -0.20 27.97 5.58
CA ILE A 240 0.56 27.74 6.81
C ILE A 240 -0.42 27.85 7.98
N GLU A 241 -0.32 26.95 8.95
CA GLU A 241 -1.15 26.92 10.17
C GLU A 241 -2.64 26.68 9.92
N ARG A 242 -3.43 27.75 9.76
CA ARG A 242 -4.89 27.66 9.63
C ARG A 242 -5.28 27.86 8.18
N PHE A 243 -5.88 26.82 7.61
CA PHE A 243 -6.47 26.84 6.28
C PHE A 243 -7.63 25.85 6.24
N THR A 244 -8.61 26.18 5.42
CA THR A 244 -9.83 25.41 5.18
C THR A 244 -9.72 24.65 3.86
N ASP A 245 -10.66 23.72 3.64
CA ASP A 245 -10.77 23.02 2.35
C ASP A 245 -10.97 24.03 1.19
N ALA A 246 -11.67 25.15 1.43
CA ALA A 246 -11.87 26.20 0.44
C ALA A 246 -10.56 26.94 0.08
N ASP A 247 -9.71 27.21 1.08
CA ASP A 247 -8.40 27.85 0.84
C ASP A 247 -7.49 26.96 -0.01
N ILE A 248 -7.52 25.64 0.23
CA ILE A 248 -6.78 24.64 -0.55
C ILE A 248 -7.27 24.63 -2.01
N GLU A 249 -8.58 24.60 -2.23
CA GLU A 249 -9.14 24.63 -3.57
C GLU A 249 -8.81 25.92 -4.31
N GLU A 250 -8.86 27.07 -3.64
CA GLU A 250 -8.52 28.36 -4.24
C GLU A 250 -7.02 28.42 -4.59
N ALA A 251 -6.15 28.00 -3.68
CA ALA A 251 -4.71 27.94 -3.92
C ALA A 251 -4.37 27.02 -5.11
N PHE A 252 -5.04 25.87 -5.21
CA PHE A 252 -4.88 24.96 -6.35
C PHE A 252 -5.36 25.59 -7.65
N LYS A 253 -6.55 26.22 -7.66
CA LYS A 253 -7.07 26.94 -8.83
C LYS A 253 -6.12 28.06 -9.27
N LYS A 254 -5.50 28.78 -8.33
CA LYS A 254 -4.52 29.83 -8.61
C LYS A 254 -3.24 29.26 -9.25
N ALA A 255 -2.75 28.13 -8.77
CA ALA A 255 -1.62 27.44 -9.38
C ALA A 255 -1.94 26.86 -10.77
N ALA A 256 -3.21 26.53 -11.02
CA ALA A 256 -3.68 26.05 -12.31
C ALA A 256 -3.91 27.15 -13.36
N LYS A 257 -3.96 28.43 -12.96
CA LYS A 257 -4.04 29.58 -13.88
C LYS A 257 -2.69 29.84 -14.55
N ARG A 258 -2.71 30.18 -15.85
CA ARG A 258 -1.52 30.60 -16.60
C ARG A 258 -0.88 31.81 -15.93
#